data_AF-A0A8I1SAY0-F1
#
_entry.id   AF-A0A8I1SAY0-F1
#
_cell.length_a   1.000
_cell.length_b   1.000
_cell.length_c   1.000
_cell.angle_alpha   90.00
_cell.angle_beta   90.00
_cell.angle_gamma   90.00
#
_symmetry.space_group_name_H-M   'P 1'
#
loop_
_entity.id
_entity.type
_entity.pdbx_description
1 polymer ?
#
loop_
_entity_poly.entity_id
_entity_poly.type
_entity_poly.pdbx_seq_one_letter_code
_entity_poly.pdbx_strand_id
1 'polypeptide(L)'
;MTATLAEALEQEHKDIDAGISAFTGGLADGAPPVDTMRKALAAHRRHIYLEETILFPPLRAGGMFAAILVMLREHGQMWNLMDELEPLVAAGGTDPAVPGLCEKFVALIAAHNLKEEATIYAKADETLNGPATEQLREFLATGTMPAGWVCEKA
;
A
#
# COMPACT_ATOMS: atom_id res chain seq x y z
N MET A 1 -4.82 22.42 12.59
CA MET A 1 -5.09 21.10 13.22
C MET A 1 -4.26 20.10 12.47
N THR A 2 -3.54 19.23 13.17
CA THR A 2 -2.79 18.11 12.58
C THR A 2 -3.80 17.07 12.08
N ALA A 3 -3.64 16.53 10.87
CA ALA A 3 -4.52 15.50 10.32
C ALA A 3 -4.59 14.27 11.24
N THR A 4 -5.71 13.54 11.29
CA THR A 4 -5.83 12.26 12.02
C THR A 4 -4.89 11.20 11.41
N LEU A 5 -4.72 10.07 12.09
CA LEU A 5 -3.92 8.99 11.54
C LEU A 5 -4.59 8.40 10.29
N ALA A 6 -5.91 8.15 10.37
CA ALA A 6 -6.70 7.68 9.24
C ALA A 6 -6.57 8.62 8.02
N GLU A 7 -6.70 9.93 8.23
CA GLU A 7 -6.55 10.92 7.14
C GLU A 7 -5.16 10.87 6.48
N ALA A 8 -4.10 10.62 7.27
CA ALA A 8 -2.75 10.52 6.74
C ALA A 8 -2.52 9.23 5.94
N LEU A 9 -3.08 8.10 6.40
CA LEU A 9 -3.00 6.82 5.69
C LEU A 9 -3.83 6.83 4.40
N GLU A 10 -5.05 7.37 4.44
CA GLU A 10 -5.86 7.61 3.24
C GLU A 10 -5.16 8.51 2.22
N GLN A 11 -4.35 9.46 2.68
CA GLN A 11 -3.57 10.30 1.77
C GLN A 11 -2.48 9.48 1.05
N GLU A 12 -1.82 8.55 1.74
CA GLU A 12 -0.88 7.64 1.07
C GLU A 12 -1.57 6.76 0.03
N HIS A 13 -2.77 6.24 0.31
CA HIS A 13 -3.57 5.52 -0.69
C HIS A 13 -3.79 6.37 -1.94
N LYS A 14 -4.26 7.62 -1.76
CA LYS A 14 -4.52 8.54 -2.87
C LYS A 14 -3.26 8.85 -3.68
N ASP A 15 -2.12 9.02 -3.02
CA ASP A 15 -0.85 9.31 -3.69
C ASP A 15 -0.33 8.10 -4.49
N ILE A 16 -0.47 6.89 -3.94
CA ILE A 16 -0.13 5.62 -4.62
C ILE A 16 -1.05 5.42 -5.84
N ASP A 17 -2.36 5.54 -5.65
CA ASP A 17 -3.37 5.38 -6.70
C ASP A 17 -3.16 6.39 -7.83
N ALA A 18 -2.83 7.65 -7.49
CA ALA A 18 -2.52 8.68 -8.48
C ALA A 18 -1.29 8.32 -9.32
N GLY A 19 -0.25 7.74 -8.70
CA GLY A 19 0.93 7.29 -9.41
C GLY A 19 0.66 6.13 -10.38
N ILE A 20 -0.14 5.16 -9.94
CA ILE A 20 -0.56 4.02 -10.78
C ILE A 20 -1.45 4.49 -11.92
N SER A 21 -2.42 5.37 -11.64
CA SER A 21 -3.34 5.94 -12.63
C SER A 21 -2.60 6.76 -13.69
N ALA A 22 -1.60 7.56 -13.30
CA ALA A 22 -0.76 8.28 -14.25
C ALA A 22 0.01 7.32 -15.17
N PHE A 23 0.52 6.21 -14.62
CA PHE A 23 1.18 5.18 -15.41
C PHE A 23 0.23 4.50 -16.40
N THR A 24 -0.93 4.03 -15.95
CA THR A 24 -1.88 3.32 -16.81
C THR A 24 -2.48 4.23 -17.88
N GLY A 25 -2.71 5.51 -17.58
CA GLY A 25 -3.10 6.50 -18.58
C GLY A 25 -2.06 6.67 -19.68
N GLY A 26 -0.78 6.75 -19.32
CA GLY A 26 0.32 6.90 -20.29
C GLY A 26 0.60 5.64 -21.14
N LEU A 27 0.09 4.46 -20.74
CA LEU A 27 0.19 3.24 -21.57
C LEU A 27 -0.58 3.40 -22.88
N ALA A 28 -1.76 4.03 -22.86
CA ALA A 28 -2.56 4.25 -24.06
C ALA A 28 -1.87 5.20 -25.05
N ASP A 29 -1.12 6.16 -24.54
CA ASP A 29 -0.38 7.15 -25.33
C ASP A 29 1.02 6.67 -25.76
N GLY A 30 1.42 5.45 -25.36
CA GLY A 30 2.72 4.88 -25.69
C GLY A 30 3.92 5.53 -24.99
N ALA A 31 3.67 6.35 -23.97
CA ALA A 31 4.68 7.06 -23.20
C ALA A 31 4.39 6.99 -21.69
N PRO A 32 4.34 5.77 -21.09
CA PRO A 32 3.99 5.62 -19.69
C PRO A 32 5.07 6.26 -18.79
N PRO A 33 4.67 7.03 -17.76
CA PRO A 33 5.62 7.63 -16.82
C PRO A 33 6.21 6.58 -15.86
N VAL A 34 7.22 5.86 -16.33
CA VAL A 34 7.89 4.74 -15.62
C VAL A 34 8.38 5.14 -14.23
N ASP A 35 9.03 6.28 -14.09
CA ASP A 35 9.55 6.74 -12.79
C ASP A 35 8.43 7.00 -11.77
N THR A 36 7.26 7.44 -12.24
CA THR A 36 6.08 7.62 -11.40
C THR A 36 5.57 6.27 -10.89
N MET A 37 5.47 5.26 -11.76
CA MET A 37 5.08 3.91 -11.36
C MET A 37 6.07 3.28 -10.38
N ARG A 38 7.38 3.43 -10.63
CA ARG A 38 8.42 2.93 -9.71
C ARG A 38 8.28 3.53 -8.31
N LYS A 39 7.98 4.83 -8.21
CA LYS A 39 7.73 5.50 -6.93
C LYS A 39 6.46 4.98 -6.27
N ALA A 40 5.38 4.77 -7.02
CA ALA A 40 4.13 4.24 -6.50
C ALA A 40 4.29 2.81 -5.94
N LEU A 41 4.97 1.92 -6.68
CA LEU A 41 5.26 0.55 -6.22
C LEU A 41 6.12 0.55 -4.95
N ALA A 42 7.18 1.37 -4.92
CA ALA A 42 8.03 1.50 -3.73
C ALA A 42 7.25 2.06 -2.52
N ALA A 43 6.38 3.05 -2.74
CA ALA A 43 5.51 3.62 -1.71
C ALA A 43 4.50 2.57 -1.19
N HIS A 44 3.92 1.76 -2.08
CA HIS A 44 2.99 0.71 -1.68
C HIS A 44 3.66 -0.39 -0.85
N ARG A 45 4.89 -0.82 -1.18
CA ARG A 45 5.67 -1.73 -0.32
C ARG A 45 5.97 -1.12 1.06
N ARG A 46 6.35 0.17 1.08
CA ARG A 46 6.60 0.92 2.32
C ARG A 46 5.34 1.01 3.19
N HIS A 47 4.19 1.19 2.57
CA HIS A 47 2.89 1.26 3.22
C HIS A 47 2.51 -0.10 3.83
N ILE A 48 2.61 -1.19 3.07
CA ILE A 48 2.41 -2.55 3.60
C ILE A 48 3.33 -2.84 4.79
N TYR A 49 4.60 -2.42 4.72
CA TYR A 49 5.53 -2.55 5.84
C TYR A 49 5.04 -1.81 7.09
N LEU A 50 4.66 -0.54 6.95
CA LEU A 50 4.14 0.29 8.04
C LEU A 50 2.98 -0.42 8.74
N GLU A 51 2.07 -0.97 7.94
CA GLU A 51 0.87 -1.58 8.46
C GLU A 51 1.16 -2.89 9.16
N GLU A 52 1.90 -3.80 8.54
CA GLU A 52 2.20 -5.11 9.12
C GLU A 52 3.06 -5.03 10.37
N THR A 53 3.99 -4.06 10.42
CA THR A 53 4.95 -3.97 11.54
C THR A 53 4.50 -3.05 12.66
N ILE A 54 3.62 -2.08 12.40
CA ILE A 54 3.27 -1.05 13.39
C ILE A 54 1.75 -1.00 13.60
N LEU A 55 0.94 -0.91 12.55
CA LEU A 55 -0.52 -0.72 12.69
C LEU A 55 -1.26 -2.00 13.12
N PHE A 56 -1.02 -3.11 12.43
CA PHE A 56 -1.75 -4.36 12.60
C PHE A 56 -1.47 -5.06 13.93
N PRO A 57 -0.25 -5.08 14.50
CA PRO A 57 0.01 -5.77 15.77
C PRO A 57 -0.90 -5.33 16.94
N PRO A 58 -1.05 -4.03 17.27
CA PRO A 58 -1.95 -3.61 18.34
C PRO A 58 -3.43 -3.89 18.02
N LEU A 59 -3.86 -3.75 16.76
CA LEU A 59 -5.24 -4.04 16.35
C LEU A 59 -5.59 -5.53 16.45
N ARG A 60 -4.65 -6.40 16.06
CA ARG A 60 -4.76 -7.85 16.20
C ARG A 60 -4.85 -8.25 17.67
N ALA A 61 -4.04 -7.66 18.54
CA ALA A 61 -4.12 -7.86 19.99
C ALA A 61 -5.44 -7.32 20.59
N GLY A 62 -6.00 -6.26 20.00
CA GLY A 62 -7.29 -5.66 20.34
C GLY A 62 -8.52 -6.42 19.83
N GLY A 63 -8.37 -7.62 19.27
CA GLY A 63 -9.47 -8.51 18.88
C GLY A 63 -9.84 -8.50 17.40
N MET A 64 -9.12 -7.77 16.53
CA MET A 64 -9.40 -7.72 15.08
C MET A 64 -8.79 -8.89 14.29
N PHE A 65 -8.57 -10.05 14.92
CA PHE A 65 -7.77 -11.14 14.35
C PHE A 65 -8.21 -11.56 12.93
N ALA A 66 -9.52 -11.77 12.71
CA ALA A 66 -10.04 -12.21 11.43
C ALA A 66 -9.87 -11.14 10.33
N ALA A 67 -10.10 -9.86 10.65
CA ALA A 67 -9.93 -8.75 9.71
C ALA A 67 -8.46 -8.61 9.29
N ILE A 68 -7.53 -8.65 10.26
CA ILE A 68 -6.10 -8.57 9.98
C ILE A 68 -5.61 -9.74 9.12
N LEU A 69 -6.12 -10.97 9.32
CA LEU A 69 -5.75 -12.10 8.46
C LEU A 69 -6.18 -11.90 7.00
N VAL A 70 -7.29 -11.22 6.74
CA VAL A 70 -7.71 -10.85 5.38
C VAL A 70 -6.72 -9.85 4.79
N MET A 71 -6.36 -8.80 5.54
CA MET A 71 -5.40 -7.78 5.07
C MET A 71 -4.05 -8.42 4.72
N LEU A 72 -3.49 -9.23 5.63
CA LEU A 72 -2.21 -9.92 5.41
C LEU A 72 -2.23 -10.81 4.15
N ARG A 73 -3.34 -11.51 3.88
CA ARG A 73 -3.47 -12.32 2.66
C ARG A 73 -3.48 -11.44 1.41
N GLU A 74 -4.21 -10.33 1.44
CA GLU A 74 -4.30 -9.41 0.31
C GLU A 74 -2.97 -8.68 0.08
N HIS A 75 -2.25 -8.31 1.15
CA HIS A 75 -0.87 -7.80 1.06
C HIS A 75 0.04 -8.79 0.34
N GLY A 76 -0.04 -10.09 0.65
CA GLY A 76 0.71 -11.12 -0.07
C GLY A 76 0.38 -11.19 -1.56
N GLN A 77 -0.90 -11.06 -1.92
CA GLN A 77 -1.33 -11.04 -3.32
C GLN A 77 -0.83 -9.78 -4.05
N MET A 78 -0.92 -8.62 -3.39
CA MET A 78 -0.38 -7.35 -3.92
C MET A 78 1.14 -7.41 -4.07
N TRP A 79 1.84 -7.99 -3.09
CA TRP A 79 3.29 -8.16 -3.10
C TRP A 79 3.76 -8.96 -4.32
N ASN A 80 3.11 -10.09 -4.59
CA ASN A 80 3.40 -10.92 -5.76
C ASN A 80 3.15 -10.18 -7.09
N LEU A 81 2.05 -9.41 -7.19
CA LEU A 81 1.80 -8.58 -8.37
C LEU A 81 2.87 -7.49 -8.54
N MET A 82 3.35 -6.89 -7.45
CA MET A 82 4.46 -5.93 -7.51
C MET A 82 5.77 -6.59 -7.94
N ASP A 83 6.06 -7.81 -7.46
CA ASP A 83 7.23 -8.60 -7.89
C ASP A 83 7.20 -8.87 -9.41
N GLU A 84 6.01 -9.10 -10.00
CA GLU A 84 5.84 -9.25 -11.45
C GLU A 84 5.94 -7.91 -12.21
N LEU A 85 5.37 -6.82 -11.66
CA LEU A 85 5.32 -5.51 -12.32
C LEU A 85 6.65 -4.77 -12.30
N GLU A 86 7.38 -4.77 -11.18
CA GLU A 86 8.62 -4.00 -11.01
C GLU A 86 9.67 -4.21 -12.10
N PRO A 87 10.05 -5.45 -12.49
CA PRO A 87 11.02 -5.65 -13.56
C PRO A 87 10.50 -5.18 -14.92
N LEU A 88 9.21 -5.34 -15.22
CA LEU A 88 8.61 -4.92 -16.48
C LEU A 88 8.54 -3.39 -16.59
N VAL A 89 8.17 -2.72 -15.50
CA VAL A 89 8.20 -1.26 -15.38
C VAL A 89 9.64 -0.76 -15.52
N ALA A 90 10.61 -1.41 -14.87
CA ALA A 90 12.03 -1.06 -15.00
C ALA A 90 12.57 -1.20 -16.44
N ALA A 91 12.01 -2.14 -17.22
CA ALA A 91 12.32 -2.33 -18.63
C ALA A 91 11.57 -1.37 -19.57
N GLY A 92 10.82 -0.40 -19.03
CA GLY A 92 10.12 0.63 -19.80
C GLY A 92 8.60 0.50 -19.82
N GLY A 93 8.03 -0.54 -19.22
CA GLY A 93 6.58 -0.73 -19.13
C GLY A 93 5.90 -1.06 -20.46
N THR A 94 6.66 -1.47 -21.48
CA THR A 94 6.17 -1.76 -22.84
C THR A 94 5.81 -3.24 -23.06
N ASP A 95 6.06 -4.10 -22.08
CA ASP A 95 5.73 -5.52 -22.17
C ASP A 95 4.20 -5.72 -22.30
N PRO A 96 3.72 -6.56 -23.23
CA PRO A 96 2.28 -6.80 -23.42
C PRO A 96 1.53 -7.32 -22.18
N ALA A 97 2.23 -7.87 -21.18
CA ALA A 97 1.62 -8.31 -19.92
C ALA A 97 1.29 -7.14 -18.98
N VAL A 98 1.96 -5.99 -19.11
CA VAL A 98 1.85 -4.86 -18.18
C VAL A 98 0.40 -4.37 -18.00
N PRO A 99 -0.40 -4.13 -19.05
CA PRO A 99 -1.78 -3.66 -18.87
C PRO A 99 -2.63 -4.61 -18.01
N GLY A 100 -2.53 -5.92 -18.24
CA GLY A 100 -3.30 -6.92 -17.50
C GLY A 100 -2.84 -7.09 -16.05
N LEU A 101 -1.54 -6.92 -15.77
CA LEU A 101 -1.02 -6.89 -14.41
C LEU A 101 -1.46 -5.63 -13.66
N CYS A 102 -1.42 -4.46 -14.31
CA CYS A 102 -1.94 -3.22 -13.75
C CYS A 102 -3.43 -3.30 -13.44
N GLU A 103 -4.24 -3.88 -14.32
CA GLU A 103 -5.68 -4.05 -14.08
C GLU A 103 -5.95 -4.90 -12.82
N LYS A 104 -5.26 -6.04 -12.69
CA LYS A 104 -5.35 -6.90 -11.50
C LYS A 104 -4.92 -6.16 -10.23
N PHE A 105 -3.81 -5.43 -10.30
CA PHE A 105 -3.25 -4.71 -9.16
C PHE A 105 -4.19 -3.59 -8.70
N VAL A 106 -4.70 -2.77 -9.63
CA VAL A 106 -5.66 -1.70 -9.34
C VAL A 106 -6.96 -2.27 -8.74
N ALA A 107 -7.49 -3.36 -9.30
CA ALA A 107 -8.70 -3.98 -8.78
C ALA A 107 -8.50 -4.50 -7.35
N LEU A 108 -7.33 -5.08 -7.05
CA LEU A 108 -6.99 -5.59 -5.74
C LEU A 108 -6.81 -4.45 -4.72
N ILE A 109 -6.05 -3.40 -5.07
CA ILE A 109 -5.85 -2.22 -4.21
C ILE A 109 -7.19 -1.55 -3.91
N ALA A 110 -8.02 -1.30 -4.92
CA ALA A 110 -9.32 -0.64 -4.70
C ALA A 110 -10.22 -1.43 -3.75
N ALA A 111 -10.25 -2.76 -3.89
CA ALA A 111 -11.01 -3.61 -2.98
C ALA A 111 -10.38 -3.69 -1.58
N HIS A 112 -9.05 -3.61 -1.48
CA HIS A 112 -8.30 -3.61 -0.23
C HIS A 112 -8.54 -2.33 0.57
N ASN A 113 -8.23 -1.17 -0.03
CA ASN A 113 -8.33 0.16 0.59
C ASN A 113 -9.74 0.41 1.14
N LEU A 114 -10.80 0.00 0.42
CA LEU A 114 -12.17 0.16 0.90
C LEU A 114 -12.42 -0.56 2.25
N LYS A 115 -11.89 -1.76 2.42
CA LYS A 115 -12.04 -2.52 3.67
C LYS A 115 -11.21 -1.89 4.77
N GLU A 116 -10.01 -1.47 4.42
CA GLU A 116 -9.06 -0.89 5.34
C GLU A 116 -9.54 0.43 5.92
N GLU A 117 -9.91 1.37 5.06
CA GLU A 117 -10.43 2.69 5.45
C GLU A 117 -11.70 2.54 6.31
N ALA A 118 -12.65 1.71 5.88
CA ALA A 118 -13.93 1.55 6.56
C ALA A 118 -13.84 0.80 7.90
N THR A 119 -12.82 -0.05 8.09
CA THR A 119 -12.75 -0.98 9.24
C THR A 119 -11.50 -0.80 10.08
N ILE A 120 -10.33 -0.86 9.44
CA ILE A 120 -9.03 -0.87 10.13
C ILE A 120 -8.71 0.53 10.64
N TYR A 121 -8.75 1.55 9.77
CA TYR A 121 -8.40 2.92 10.14
C TYR A 121 -9.40 3.52 11.12
N ALA A 122 -10.70 3.29 10.89
CA ALA A 122 -11.74 3.65 11.83
C ALA A 122 -11.50 3.06 13.23
N LYS A 123 -11.04 1.81 13.31
CA LYS A 123 -10.75 1.16 14.60
C LYS A 123 -9.42 1.60 15.20
N ALA A 124 -8.44 1.95 14.37
CA ALA A 124 -7.14 2.45 14.80
C ALA A 124 -7.27 3.75 15.60
N ASP A 125 -8.09 4.69 15.13
CA ASP A 125 -8.35 5.96 15.85
C ASP A 125 -9.01 5.74 17.23
N GLU A 126 -9.78 4.67 17.42
CA GLU A 126 -10.38 4.32 18.72
C GLU A 126 -9.42 3.57 19.66
N THR A 127 -8.50 2.77 19.09
CA THR A 127 -7.76 1.73 19.84
C THR A 127 -6.32 2.16 20.15
N LEU A 128 -5.70 2.93 19.27
CA LEU A 128 -4.31 3.35 19.44
C LEU A 128 -4.18 4.42 20.53
N ASN A 129 -3.15 4.26 21.35
CA ASN A 129 -2.79 5.23 22.38
C ASN A 129 -1.74 6.23 21.86
N GLY A 130 -1.50 7.31 22.60
CA GLY A 130 -0.58 8.38 22.21
C GLY A 130 0.79 7.89 21.69
N PRO A 131 1.51 7.02 22.41
CA PRO A 131 2.79 6.49 21.94
C PRO A 131 2.72 5.72 20.62
N ALA A 132 1.72 4.85 20.44
CA ALA A 132 1.58 4.07 19.20
C ALA A 132 1.21 4.98 18.02
N THR A 133 0.33 5.96 18.24
CA THR A 133 -0.03 6.96 17.23
C THR A 133 1.17 7.84 16.85
N GLU A 134 2.04 8.21 17.80
CA GLU A 134 3.24 9.01 17.52
C GLU A 134 4.25 8.22 16.69
N GLN A 135 4.48 6.95 17.02
CA GLN A 135 5.35 6.06 16.23
C GLN A 135 4.86 5.94 14.77
N LEU A 136 3.54 5.78 14.57
CA LEU A 136 2.95 5.74 13.23
C LEU A 136 3.16 7.05 12.47
N ARG A 137 2.97 8.20 13.13
CA ARG A 137 3.19 9.52 12.52
C ARG A 137 4.65 9.75 12.15
N GLU A 138 5.58 9.39 13.01
CA GLU A 138 7.01 9.50 12.74
C GLU A 138 7.41 8.64 11.52
N PHE A 139 6.88 7.41 11.46
CA PHE A 139 7.11 6.53 10.31
C PHE A 139 6.45 7.05 9.03
N LEU A 140 5.25 7.60 9.09
CA LEU A 140 4.62 8.24 7.92
C LEU A 140 5.45 9.41 7.40
N ALA A 141 6.06 10.20 8.28
CA ALA A 141 6.83 11.37 7.89
C ALA A 141 8.20 11.03 7.27
N THR A 142 8.89 10.02 7.81
CA THR A 142 10.32 9.79 7.46
C THR A 142 10.72 8.31 7.37
N GLY A 143 9.80 7.40 7.70
CA GLY A 143 10.07 5.98 7.80
C GLY A 143 10.38 5.33 6.45
N THR A 144 11.32 4.40 6.48
CA THR A 144 11.71 3.60 5.32
C THR A 144 11.53 2.11 5.63
N MET A 145 11.18 1.34 4.60
CA MET A 145 11.16 -0.11 4.70
C MET A 145 12.61 -0.66 4.70
N PRO A 146 12.96 -1.56 5.62
CA PRO A 146 14.29 -2.18 5.63
C PRO A 146 14.58 -2.95 4.33
N ALA A 147 15.84 -2.91 3.89
CA ALA A 147 16.27 -3.69 2.72
C ALA A 147 16.07 -5.19 2.96
N GLY A 148 15.48 -5.88 1.99
CA GLY A 148 15.21 -7.32 2.06
C GLY A 148 14.02 -7.71 2.94
N TRP A 149 13.26 -6.75 3.47
CA TRP A 149 11.99 -7.05 4.12
C TRP A 149 10.96 -7.53 3.10
N VAL A 150 10.14 -8.49 3.53
CA VAL A 150 9.08 -9.13 2.73
C VAL A 150 7.83 -9.24 3.61
N CYS A 151 6.64 -9.03 3.02
CA CYS A 151 5.38 -9.13 3.77
C CYS A 151 5.09 -10.56 4.26
N GLU A 152 4.26 -10.69 5.29
CA GLU A 152 4.05 -11.96 6.00
C GLU A 152 3.52 -13.10 5.09
N LYS A 153 2.85 -12.75 3.99
CA LYS A 153 2.20 -13.70 3.07
C LYS A 153 2.66 -13.59 1.62
N ALA A 154 3.85 -13.04 1.37
CA ALA A 154 4.47 -13.08 0.04
C ALA A 154 4.61 -14.52 -0.48
#